data_AF-A0A929CS59-F1
#
_entry.id   AF-A0A929CS59-F1
#
_cell.length_a   1.000
_cell.length_b   1.000
_cell.length_c   1.000
_cell.angle_alpha   90.00
_cell.angle_beta   90.00
_cell.angle_gamma   90.00
#
_symmetry.space_group_name_H-M   'P 1'
#
loop_
_entity.id
_entity.type
_entity.pdbx_description
1 polymer ?
#
loop_
_entity_poly.entity_id
_entity_poly.type
_entity_poly.pdbx_seq_one_letter_code
_entity_poly.pdbx_strand_id
1 'polypeptide(L)'
;HKQANGLCFSVRDGIIKPPSLQNIFKELYNDLGYPIPESGNLEKWAKQGVLLLNATLTVRAAQAGSHQNKGWENFTDAAISTLSNKKENLVFILWGKYAQDKESLIDTQKHFIIKSAHPSPFSADRGFFGSKPFSKTNQYLRDTNQQEINWQL
;
A
#
# COMPACT_ATOMS: atom_id res chain seq x y z
N HIS A 1 -23.38 2.14 1.21
CA HIS A 1 -22.39 1.05 1.09
C HIS A 1 -21.92 0.90 -0.36
N LYS A 2 -20.80 1.54 -0.76
CA LYS A 2 -20.18 1.39 -2.11
C LYS A 2 -18.75 1.98 -2.16
N GLN A 3 -17.98 1.84 -1.06
CA GLN A 3 -16.63 2.44 -0.95
C GLN A 3 -15.54 1.62 -1.66
N ALA A 4 -15.64 0.29 -1.70
CA ALA A 4 -14.59 -0.57 -2.26
C ALA A 4 -14.75 -0.75 -3.78
N ASN A 5 -13.71 -0.41 -4.54
CA ASN A 5 -13.56 -0.75 -5.96
C ASN A 5 -12.66 -1.98 -6.18
N GLY A 6 -12.30 -2.70 -5.12
CA GLY A 6 -11.40 -3.86 -5.17
C GLY A 6 -9.91 -3.53 -5.07
N LEU A 7 -9.54 -2.24 -5.06
CA LEU A 7 -8.17 -1.77 -4.82
C LEU A 7 -8.01 -1.33 -3.37
N CYS A 8 -6.94 -1.76 -2.70
CA CYS A 8 -6.62 -1.34 -1.33
C CYS A 8 -6.58 0.19 -1.20
N PHE A 9 -7.23 0.72 -0.16
CA PHE A 9 -7.41 2.15 0.14
C PHE A 9 -8.20 3.00 -0.87
N SER A 10 -8.38 2.56 -2.11
CA SER A 10 -9.05 3.35 -3.14
C SER A 10 -10.57 3.46 -2.90
N VAL A 11 -11.09 4.65 -3.20
CA VAL A 11 -12.54 4.90 -3.29
C VAL A 11 -12.90 5.50 -4.64
N ARG A 12 -14.16 5.33 -5.07
CA ARG A 12 -14.67 5.94 -6.31
C ARG A 12 -14.70 7.47 -6.22
N ASP A 13 -14.71 8.12 -7.37
CA ASP A 13 -14.85 9.57 -7.47
C ASP A 13 -16.14 10.06 -6.78
N GLY A 14 -16.05 11.21 -6.12
CA GLY A 14 -17.16 11.79 -5.34
C GLY A 14 -17.42 11.12 -3.98
N ILE A 15 -16.70 10.06 -3.62
CA ILE A 15 -16.81 9.42 -2.30
C ILE A 15 -15.84 10.06 -1.30
N ILE A 16 -16.34 10.30 -0.09
CA ILE A 16 -15.51 10.79 1.03
C ILE A 16 -14.35 9.81 1.27
N LYS A 17 -13.14 10.37 1.24
CA LYS A 17 -11.90 9.61 1.46
C LYS A 17 -11.86 9.08 2.90
N PRO A 18 -11.59 7.78 3.12
CA PRO A 18 -11.36 7.25 4.45
C PRO A 18 -10.16 7.95 5.13
N PRO A 19 -10.10 8.07 6.46
CA PRO A 19 -9.01 8.75 7.15
C PRO A 19 -7.61 8.21 6.78
N SER A 20 -7.48 6.89 6.62
CA SER A 20 -6.21 6.29 6.18
C SER A 20 -5.77 6.76 4.79
N LEU A 21 -6.71 6.93 3.85
CA LEU A 21 -6.40 7.44 2.50
C LEU A 21 -6.00 8.93 2.54
N GLN A 22 -6.65 9.72 3.40
CA GLN A 22 -6.26 11.12 3.61
C GLN A 22 -4.83 11.22 4.14
N ASN A 23 -4.46 10.35 5.08
CA ASN A 23 -3.09 10.29 5.60
C ASN A 23 -2.09 9.85 4.52
N ILE A 24 -2.44 8.88 3.67
CA ILE A 24 -1.62 8.49 2.51
C ILE A 24 -1.34 9.70 1.61
N PHE A 25 -2.36 10.50 1.28
CA PHE A 25 -2.16 11.70 0.45
C PHE A 25 -1.39 12.81 1.16
N LYS A 26 -1.56 12.96 2.47
CA LYS A 26 -0.75 13.90 3.25
C LYS A 26 0.73 13.51 3.23
N GLU A 27 1.04 12.21 3.38
CA GLU A 27 2.41 11.73 3.24
C GLU A 27 2.92 11.87 1.81
N LEU A 28 2.10 11.62 0.80
CA LEU A 28 2.48 11.83 -0.60
C LEU A 28 2.89 13.28 -0.88
N TYR A 29 2.11 14.23 -0.38
CA TYR A 29 2.43 15.66 -0.45
C TYR A 29 3.74 15.97 0.28
N ASN A 30 3.92 15.46 1.50
CA ASN A 30 5.15 15.71 2.27
C ASN A 30 6.40 15.05 1.65
N ASP A 31 6.22 13.92 0.97
CA ASP A 31 7.31 13.15 0.36
C ASP A 31 7.74 13.73 -0.98
N LEU A 32 6.78 14.00 -1.87
CA LEU A 32 7.02 14.38 -3.27
C LEU A 32 6.51 15.76 -3.68
N GLY A 33 5.81 16.48 -2.80
CA GLY A 33 5.25 17.81 -3.09
C GLY A 33 4.01 17.79 -3.98
N TYR A 34 3.45 16.61 -4.31
CA TYR A 34 2.27 16.52 -5.15
C TYR A 34 1.01 16.99 -4.43
N PRO A 35 0.16 17.80 -5.08
CA PRO A 35 -1.07 18.29 -4.47
C PRO A 35 -1.99 17.12 -4.08
N ILE A 36 -2.72 17.29 -2.98
CA ILE A 36 -3.67 16.28 -2.52
C ILE A 36 -4.79 16.16 -3.57
N PRO A 37 -5.03 14.97 -4.13
CA PRO A 37 -5.99 14.80 -5.20
C PRO A 37 -7.43 14.96 -4.69
N GLU A 38 -8.28 15.58 -5.52
CA GLU A 38 -9.72 15.65 -5.26
C GLU A 38 -10.40 14.29 -5.35
N SER A 39 -9.84 13.36 -6.13
CA SER A 39 -10.30 11.97 -6.21
C SER A 39 -9.61 11.07 -5.17
N GLY A 40 -10.30 10.01 -4.74
CA GLY A 40 -9.70 8.91 -3.97
C GLY A 40 -9.41 7.67 -4.83
N ASN A 41 -9.48 7.79 -6.15
CA ASN A 41 -9.29 6.69 -7.09
C ASN A 41 -7.80 6.47 -7.36
N LEU A 42 -7.31 5.28 -7.03
CA LEU A 42 -5.89 4.89 -7.17
C LEU A 42 -5.63 4.07 -8.43
N GLU A 43 -6.59 3.98 -9.35
CA GLU A 43 -6.47 3.19 -10.59
C GLU A 43 -5.26 3.63 -11.45
N LYS A 44 -4.90 4.92 -11.43
CA LYS A 44 -3.69 5.42 -12.11
C LYS A 44 -2.41 4.75 -11.60
N TRP A 45 -2.32 4.44 -10.31
CA TRP A 45 -1.18 3.70 -9.77
C TRP A 45 -1.22 2.23 -10.20
N ALA A 46 -2.41 1.61 -10.15
CA ALA A 46 -2.58 0.22 -10.58
C ALA A 46 -2.19 -0.02 -12.05
N LYS A 47 -2.54 0.92 -12.94
CA LYS A 47 -2.15 0.88 -14.36
C LYS A 47 -0.64 0.96 -14.61
N GLN A 48 0.12 1.44 -13.62
CA GLN A 48 1.58 1.52 -13.67
C GLN A 48 2.27 0.33 -13.00
N GLY A 49 1.52 -0.71 -12.62
CA GLY A 49 2.06 -1.92 -11.99
C GLY A 49 2.06 -1.91 -10.46
N VAL A 50 1.42 -0.93 -9.82
CA VAL A 50 1.26 -0.91 -8.36
C VAL A 50 0.15 -1.88 -7.93
N LEU A 51 0.52 -2.98 -7.30
CA LEU A 51 -0.45 -3.91 -6.71
C LEU A 51 -0.96 -3.40 -5.37
N LEU A 52 -2.21 -2.93 -5.34
CA LEU A 52 -2.87 -2.43 -4.13
C LEU A 52 -3.58 -3.56 -3.39
N LEU A 53 -2.84 -4.30 -2.56
CA LEU A 53 -3.35 -5.46 -1.83
C LEU A 53 -3.70 -5.13 -0.37
N ASN A 54 -4.95 -5.37 0.03
CA ASN A 54 -5.32 -5.35 1.45
C ASN A 54 -4.85 -6.67 2.08
N ALA A 55 -4.29 -6.59 3.28
CA ALA A 55 -3.93 -7.78 4.06
C ALA A 55 -5.16 -8.56 4.57
N THR A 56 -6.34 -7.94 4.59
CA THR A 56 -7.65 -8.60 4.71
C THR A 56 -8.55 -8.06 3.61
N LEU A 57 -8.85 -8.88 2.59
CA LEU A 57 -9.55 -8.45 1.37
C LEU A 57 -11.01 -8.07 1.57
N THR A 58 -11.54 -8.28 2.78
CA THR A 58 -12.86 -7.80 3.18
C THR A 58 -12.82 -7.37 4.65
N VAL A 59 -13.36 -6.19 4.95
CA VAL A 59 -13.66 -5.77 6.32
C VAL A 59 -15.17 -5.51 6.38
N ARG A 60 -15.86 -6.04 7.39
CA ARG A 60 -17.26 -5.70 7.65
C ARG A 60 -17.28 -4.22 8.04
N ALA A 61 -18.21 -3.45 7.48
CA ALA A 61 -18.30 -2.02 7.75
C ALA A 61 -18.26 -1.77 9.28
N ALA A 62 -17.37 -0.88 9.71
CA ALA A 62 -17.15 -0.50 11.11
C ALA A 62 -16.55 -1.58 12.05
N GLN A 63 -16.01 -2.70 11.56
CA GLN A 63 -15.31 -3.69 12.39
C GLN A 63 -13.93 -4.04 11.83
N ALA A 64 -12.90 -3.28 12.24
CA ALA A 64 -11.51 -3.61 11.92
C ALA A 64 -11.19 -5.07 12.28
N GLY A 65 -10.62 -5.83 11.34
CA GLY A 65 -10.26 -7.24 11.56
C GLY A 65 -11.41 -8.26 11.54
N SER A 66 -12.64 -7.88 11.18
CA SER A 66 -13.80 -8.78 11.25
C SER A 66 -13.71 -10.07 10.43
N HIS A 67 -12.85 -10.10 9.40
CA HIS A 67 -12.59 -11.29 8.57
C HIS A 67 -11.14 -11.78 8.66
N GLN A 68 -10.42 -11.34 9.69
CA GLN A 68 -9.15 -11.95 10.05
C GLN A 68 -9.38 -13.42 10.47
N ASN A 69 -8.49 -14.31 10.06
CA ASN A 69 -8.53 -15.77 10.18
C ASN A 69 -9.67 -16.47 9.41
N LYS A 70 -10.16 -15.87 8.33
CA LYS A 70 -11.22 -16.48 7.49
C LYS A 70 -10.71 -16.99 6.13
N GLY A 71 -9.40 -17.14 5.98
CA GLY A 71 -8.78 -17.80 4.81
C GLY A 71 -8.29 -16.84 3.74
N TRP A 72 -8.57 -15.54 3.86
CA TRP A 72 -7.99 -14.52 2.99
C TRP A 72 -6.48 -14.41 3.15
N GLU A 73 -5.96 -14.76 4.33
CA GLU A 73 -4.54 -14.80 4.62
C GLU A 73 -3.79 -15.76 3.70
N ASN A 74 -4.34 -16.96 3.48
CA ASN A 74 -3.72 -17.95 2.59
C ASN A 74 -3.61 -17.42 1.16
N PHE A 75 -4.60 -16.65 0.70
CA PHE A 75 -4.58 -16.05 -0.62
C PHE A 75 -3.52 -14.94 -0.72
N THR A 76 -3.49 -14.01 0.23
CA THR A 76 -2.50 -12.92 0.21
C THR A 76 -1.09 -13.46 0.38
N ASP A 77 -0.90 -14.51 1.19
CA ASP A 77 0.40 -15.12 1.44
C ASP A 77 0.88 -15.87 0.21
N ALA A 78 0.01 -16.63 -0.45
CA ALA A 78 0.33 -17.27 -1.72
C ALA A 78 0.69 -16.24 -2.82
N ALA A 79 -0.01 -15.10 -2.86
CA ALA A 79 0.29 -14.03 -3.80
C ALA A 79 1.67 -13.40 -3.53
N ILE A 80 1.97 -13.06 -2.27
CA ILE A 80 3.27 -12.49 -1.86
C ILE A 80 4.39 -13.47 -2.16
N SER A 81 4.28 -14.73 -1.72
CA SER A 81 5.28 -15.78 -1.97
C SER A 81 5.49 -16.02 -3.47
N THR A 82 4.41 -16.03 -4.26
CA THR A 82 4.51 -16.22 -5.72
C THR A 82 5.24 -15.06 -6.38
N LEU A 83 4.93 -13.82 -5.99
CA LEU A 83 5.63 -12.63 -6.50
C LEU A 83 7.11 -12.67 -6.10
N SER A 84 7.39 -12.99 -4.83
CA SER A 84 8.77 -13.06 -4.34
C SER A 84 9.60 -14.13 -5.08
N ASN A 85 8.99 -15.27 -5.38
CA ASN A 85 9.69 -16.36 -6.05
C ASN A 85 9.90 -16.07 -7.54
N LYS A 86 8.89 -15.52 -8.23
CA LYS A 86 8.87 -15.42 -9.70
C LYS A 86 9.37 -14.09 -10.27
N LYS A 87 9.59 -13.08 -9.42
CA LYS A 87 10.05 -11.76 -9.83
C LYS A 87 11.34 -11.40 -9.11
N GLU A 88 11.94 -10.30 -9.51
CA GLU A 88 13.13 -9.68 -8.93
C GLU A 88 12.91 -8.18 -8.88
N ASN A 89 13.63 -7.50 -7.99
CA ASN A 89 13.63 -6.04 -7.86
C ASN A 89 12.23 -5.42 -7.68
N LEU A 90 11.35 -6.15 -6.98
CA LEU A 90 10.08 -5.62 -6.50
C LEU A 90 10.30 -4.77 -5.25
N VAL A 91 9.45 -3.77 -5.08
CA VAL A 91 9.33 -2.99 -3.85
C VAL A 91 8.08 -3.44 -3.08
N PHE A 92 8.28 -3.93 -1.86
CA PHE A 92 7.20 -4.27 -0.94
C PHE A 92 7.04 -3.18 0.12
N ILE A 93 5.90 -2.50 0.10
CA ILE A 93 5.56 -1.47 1.08
C ILE A 93 4.65 -2.07 2.15
N LEU A 94 5.18 -2.27 3.36
CA LEU A 94 4.54 -2.98 4.46
C LEU A 94 4.11 -2.00 5.56
N TRP A 95 2.85 -1.56 5.49
CA TRP A 95 2.26 -0.61 6.43
C TRP A 95 1.57 -1.31 7.61
N GLY A 96 2.16 -1.17 8.81
CA GLY A 96 1.66 -1.74 10.05
C GLY A 96 2.13 -3.17 10.32
N LYS A 97 2.05 -3.58 11.60
CA LYS A 97 2.61 -4.84 12.09
C LYS A 97 2.16 -6.08 11.31
N TYR A 98 0.88 -6.15 10.99
CA TYR A 98 0.32 -7.28 10.26
C TYR A 98 0.91 -7.45 8.85
N ALA A 99 1.14 -6.33 8.13
CA ALA A 99 1.82 -6.37 6.84
C ALA A 99 3.31 -6.70 7.00
N GLN A 100 3.95 -6.15 8.03
CA GLN A 100 5.36 -6.45 8.34
C GLN A 100 5.59 -7.93 8.66
N ASP A 101 4.63 -8.62 9.26
CA ASP A 101 4.73 -10.06 9.52
C ASP A 101 4.84 -10.91 8.25
N LYS A 102 4.41 -10.37 7.10
CA LYS A 102 4.55 -11.00 5.79
C LYS A 102 5.96 -10.88 5.20
N GLU A 103 6.87 -10.15 5.84
CA GLU A 103 8.29 -10.09 5.47
C GLU A 103 8.93 -11.49 5.40
N SER A 104 8.48 -12.42 6.25
CA SER A 104 8.94 -13.82 6.23
C SER A 104 8.64 -14.57 4.92
N LEU A 105 7.74 -14.04 4.08
CA LEU A 105 7.38 -14.60 2.77
C LEU A 105 8.15 -13.95 1.60
N ILE A 106 9.04 -13.00 1.90
CA ILE A 106 9.74 -12.18 0.91
C ILE A 106 11.23 -12.48 0.99
N ASP A 107 11.82 -12.82 -0.16
CA ASP A 107 13.26 -12.92 -0.34
C ASP A 107 13.89 -11.52 -0.37
N THR A 108 14.44 -11.10 0.76
CA THR A 108 15.06 -9.79 0.96
C THR A 108 16.37 -9.60 0.20
N GLN A 109 16.97 -10.66 -0.35
CA GLN A 109 18.14 -10.53 -1.22
C GLN A 109 17.74 -10.12 -2.64
N LYS A 110 16.50 -10.42 -3.04
CA LYS A 110 15.97 -10.12 -4.38
C LYS A 110 15.11 -8.85 -4.45
N HIS A 111 14.68 -8.34 -3.30
CA HIS A 111 13.61 -7.34 -3.21
C HIS A 111 13.91 -6.27 -2.19
N PHE A 112 13.28 -5.11 -2.38
CA PHE A 112 13.37 -4.00 -1.44
C PHE A 112 12.12 -3.91 -0.57
N ILE A 113 12.31 -3.73 0.73
CA ILE A 113 11.22 -3.63 1.69
C ILE A 113 11.22 -2.26 2.35
N ILE A 114 10.06 -1.60 2.31
CA ILE A 114 9.80 -0.35 3.03
C ILE A 114 8.79 -0.66 4.14
N LYS A 115 9.19 -0.46 5.40
CA LYS A 115 8.34 -0.70 6.57
C LYS A 115 8.00 0.62 7.26
N SER A 116 6.74 0.78 7.65
CA SER A 116 6.31 1.91 8.49
C SER A 116 5.10 1.54 9.33
N ALA A 117 4.70 2.43 10.24
CA ALA A 117 3.39 2.31 10.90
C ALA A 117 2.26 2.36 9.87
N HIS A 118 1.06 1.88 10.24
CA HIS A 118 -0.10 1.93 9.36
C HIS A 118 -0.60 3.38 9.20
N PRO A 119 -1.11 3.80 8.02
CA PRO A 119 -1.67 5.15 7.80
C PRO A 119 -2.94 5.45 8.60
N SER A 120 -3.39 4.56 9.48
CA SER A 120 -4.60 4.77 10.28
C SER A 120 -4.37 5.92 11.26
N PRO A 121 -5.39 6.75 11.58
CA PRO A 121 -5.26 7.80 12.59
C PRO A 121 -4.69 7.32 13.94
N PHE A 122 -4.91 6.05 14.29
CA PHE A 122 -4.41 5.48 15.54
C PHE A 122 -2.88 5.25 15.57
N SER A 123 -2.22 5.26 14.41
CA SER A 123 -0.80 4.89 14.29
C SER A 123 0.02 5.80 13.36
N ALA A 124 -0.62 6.69 12.59
CA ALA A 124 0.06 7.45 11.54
C ALA A 124 1.21 8.33 12.08
N ASP A 125 0.96 9.02 13.20
CA ASP A 125 1.97 9.86 13.86
C ASP A 125 3.09 9.06 14.54
N ARG A 126 2.94 7.72 14.66
CA ARG A 126 3.95 6.82 15.26
C ARG A 126 4.95 6.27 14.25
N GLY A 127 5.02 6.86 13.06
CA GLY A 127 6.02 6.54 12.06
C GLY A 127 5.49 6.16 10.67
N PHE A 128 4.23 6.48 10.34
CA PHE A 128 3.80 6.51 8.94
C PHE A 128 4.22 7.84 8.31
N PHE A 129 3.92 8.96 8.98
CA PHE A 129 4.36 10.27 8.51
C PHE A 129 5.88 10.40 8.57
N GLY A 130 6.46 10.92 7.49
CA GLY A 130 7.91 11.00 7.29
C GLY A 130 8.56 9.68 6.88
N SER A 131 7.78 8.61 6.66
CA SER A 131 8.32 7.32 6.19
C SER A 131 8.80 7.38 4.74
N LYS A 132 8.31 8.35 3.95
CA LYS A 132 8.69 8.62 2.56
C LYS A 132 8.65 7.39 1.65
N PRO A 133 7.53 6.65 1.62
CA PRO A 133 7.48 5.38 0.90
C PRO A 133 7.52 5.57 -0.62
N PHE A 134 7.08 6.71 -1.15
CA PHE A 134 6.96 6.95 -2.59
C PHE A 134 8.31 7.31 -3.21
N SER A 135 9.04 8.27 -2.61
CA SER A 135 10.38 8.63 -3.07
C SER A 135 11.37 7.48 -2.92
N LYS A 136 11.33 6.73 -1.81
CA LYS A 136 12.16 5.53 -1.63
C LYS A 136 11.86 4.45 -2.65
N THR A 137 10.59 4.27 -3.03
CA THR A 137 10.19 3.34 -4.09
C THR A 137 10.83 3.76 -5.41
N ASN A 138 10.66 5.01 -5.84
CA ASN A 138 11.21 5.49 -7.10
C ASN A 138 12.75 5.51 -7.10
N GLN A 139 13.38 5.80 -5.96
CA GLN A 139 14.83 5.69 -5.82
C GLN A 139 15.30 4.26 -6.09
N TYR A 140 14.70 3.26 -5.44
CA TYR A 140 15.06 1.87 -5.67
C TYR A 140 14.81 1.44 -7.12
N LEU A 141 13.67 1.80 -7.71
CA LEU A 141 13.38 1.50 -9.11
C LEU A 141 14.43 2.11 -10.04
N ARG A 142 14.87 3.35 -9.78
CA ARG A 142 15.95 3.99 -10.54
C ARG A 142 17.26 3.21 -10.40
N ASP A 143 17.61 2.82 -9.18
CA ASP A 143 18.85 2.09 -8.88
C ASP A 143 18.88 0.69 -9.51
N THR A 144 17.72 0.09 -9.77
CA THR A 144 17.57 -1.19 -10.48
C THR A 144 17.21 -1.05 -11.97
N ASN A 145 17.35 0.16 -12.55
CA ASN A 145 17.05 0.46 -13.96
C ASN A 145 15.61 0.14 -14.39
N GLN A 146 14.66 0.29 -13.47
CA GLN A 146 13.22 0.18 -13.72
C GLN A 146 12.58 1.55 -13.92
N GLN A 147 11.47 1.56 -14.65
CA GLN A 147 10.66 2.75 -14.80
C GLN A 147 10.05 3.15 -13.44
N GLU A 148 10.24 4.42 -13.08
CA GLU A 148 9.63 5.01 -11.89
C GLU A 148 8.11 5.08 -12.00
N ILE A 149 7.44 5.06 -10.86
CA ILE A 149 6.00 5.28 -10.80
C ILE A 149 5.72 6.78 -10.77
N ASN A 150 4.82 7.24 -11.64
CA ASN A 150 4.21 8.54 -11.49
C ASN A 150 3.13 8.47 -10.39
N TRP A 151 3.48 8.96 -9.21
CA TRP A 151 2.57 8.96 -8.05
C TRP A 151 1.52 10.07 -8.08
N GLN A 152 1.57 10.99 -9.05
CA GLN A 152 0.58 12.05 -9.19
C GLN A 152 -0.79 11.48 -9.64
N LEU A 153 -1.86 11.89 -8.94
CA LEU A 153 -3.24 11.45 -9.18
C LEU A 153 -4.12 12.56 -9.73
#